data_AF-A0AB38PL39-F1
#
_entry.id   AF-A0AB38PL39-F1
#
_cell.length_a   1.000
_cell.length_b   1.000
_cell.length_c   1.000
_cell.angle_alpha   90.00
_cell.angle_beta   90.00
_cell.angle_gamma   90.00
#
_symmetry.space_group_name_H-M   'P 1'
#
loop_
_entity.id
_entity.type
_entity.pdbx_description
1 polymer ?
#
loop_
_entity_poly.entity_id
_entity_poly.type
_entity_poly.pdbx_seq_one_letter_code
_entity_poly.pdbx_strand_id
1 'polypeptide(L)'
;MGKRIYVNGGILITTPFFAYKNAGALYDTPPENSEIIEPNTITETGEPYLEISDERPQSIFNEYYAKTFFTTQHTFAYFFQKDFIGSYNDFEQRIDEIQSVINIKGLDEQKQNVINKLSYINIITSLDTFICDIILTKIIQDEESFNNFFNSIPPCKKKDEMTKLKEDNLVAQWEQKVIEYVMRTSYSNIGTIKDILKELFKVSIIDTNGNMKNHFYYRNLLAHRNGRKKDGGYINITNKELESLIIDTQSIAKQIQTKIKPEH
;
A
#
# COMPACT_ATOMS: atom_id res chain seq x y z
N MET A 1 -0.17 21.06 7.13
CA MET A 1 0.72 21.78 6.21
C MET A 1 2.14 21.41 6.61
N GLY A 2 2.84 20.70 5.71
CA GLY A 2 4.18 20.19 5.96
C GLY A 2 5.14 21.27 6.46
N LYS A 3 5.98 20.90 7.42
CA LYS A 3 7.01 21.77 8.00
C LYS A 3 8.33 21.59 7.26
N ARG A 4 9.17 22.62 7.31
CA ARG A 4 10.61 22.45 7.01
C ARG A 4 11.32 22.09 8.30
N ILE A 5 11.99 20.96 8.30
CA ILE A 5 12.81 20.48 9.41
C ILE A 5 14.26 20.71 9.02
N TYR A 6 15.00 21.39 9.89
CA TYR A 6 16.45 21.48 9.80
C TYR A 6 17.08 20.70 10.95
N VAL A 7 17.99 19.80 10.62
CA VAL A 7 18.75 19.04 11.61
C VAL A 7 20.16 19.61 11.71
N ASN A 8 20.56 20.01 12.92
CA ASN A 8 21.90 20.52 13.23
C ASN A 8 22.95 19.39 13.31
N GLY A 9 23.02 18.58 12.25
CA GLY A 9 23.81 17.37 12.12
C GLY A 9 23.44 16.63 10.83
N GLY A 10 23.66 15.32 10.81
CA GLY A 10 23.22 14.45 9.73
C GLY A 10 21.80 13.94 9.92
N ILE A 11 21.24 13.34 8.88
CA ILE A 11 20.01 12.54 8.94
C ILE A 11 20.34 11.14 8.43
N LEU A 12 20.03 10.13 9.25
CA LEU A 12 20.18 8.72 8.91
C LEU A 12 18.81 8.04 9.01
N ILE A 13 18.36 7.46 7.89
CA ILE A 13 17.10 6.71 7.84
C ILE A 13 17.40 5.21 7.95
N THR A 14 16.93 4.58 9.02
CA THR A 14 17.12 3.16 9.35
C THR A 14 15.82 2.35 9.24
N THR A 15 14.82 2.89 8.53
CA THR A 15 13.58 2.19 8.18
C THR A 15 13.27 2.32 6.68
N PRO A 16 12.70 1.29 6.03
CA PRO A 16 12.15 1.45 4.68
C PRO A 16 10.83 2.25 4.68
N PHE A 17 10.20 2.47 5.84
CA PHE A 17 8.87 3.07 5.96
C PHE A 17 8.90 4.58 6.15
N PHE A 18 9.65 5.29 5.31
CA PHE A 18 9.76 6.74 5.36
C PHE A 18 9.63 7.36 3.96
N ALA A 19 9.01 8.53 3.92
CA ALA A 19 8.93 9.41 2.77
C ALA A 19 9.08 10.85 3.24
N TYR A 20 9.30 11.76 2.30
CA TYR A 20 9.45 13.19 2.58
C TYR A 20 9.03 13.97 1.34
N LYS A 21 8.61 15.23 1.53
CA LYS A 21 8.25 16.10 0.41
C LYS A 21 9.47 16.61 -0.35
N ASN A 22 10.51 16.96 0.40
CA ASN A 22 11.79 17.37 -0.15
C ASN A 22 12.89 17.08 0.86
N ALA A 23 14.12 16.91 0.39
CA ALA A 23 15.25 16.74 1.27
C ALA A 23 16.53 17.36 0.72
N GLY A 24 17.46 17.67 1.62
CA GLY A 24 18.77 18.18 1.28
C GLY A 24 19.80 17.96 2.39
N ALA A 25 21.07 18.03 2.02
CA ALA A 25 22.20 17.94 2.94
C ALA A 25 23.21 19.06 2.63
N LEU A 26 24.20 19.23 3.51
CA LEU A 26 25.24 20.27 3.40
C LEU A 26 24.69 21.71 3.49
N TYR A 27 23.66 21.92 4.34
CA TYR A 27 23.11 23.23 4.62
C TYR A 27 23.80 23.85 5.85
N ASP A 28 24.78 24.72 5.65
CA ASP A 28 25.49 25.38 6.77
C ASP A 28 24.56 26.24 7.66
N THR A 29 23.50 26.77 7.06
CA THR A 29 22.46 27.56 7.73
C THR A 29 21.09 26.95 7.48
N PRO A 30 20.19 26.96 8.48
CA PRO A 30 18.81 26.49 8.28
C PRO A 30 18.11 27.27 7.16
N PRO A 31 17.37 26.60 6.25
CA PRO A 31 16.45 27.28 5.33
C PRO A 31 15.44 28.13 6.09
N GLU A 32 14.92 29.17 5.45
CA GLU A 32 13.96 30.09 6.08
C GLU A 32 12.72 29.34 6.61
N ASN A 33 12.27 29.72 7.81
CA ASN A 33 11.14 29.14 8.53
C ASN A 33 11.29 27.65 8.91
N SER A 34 12.52 27.15 9.01
CA SER A 34 12.77 25.78 9.47
C SER A 34 12.61 25.65 10.99
N GLU A 35 11.94 24.57 11.41
CA GLU A 35 11.98 24.08 12.78
C GLU A 35 13.30 23.33 12.99
N ILE A 36 14.06 23.70 14.01
CA ILE A 36 15.36 23.09 14.31
C ILE A 36 15.14 21.87 15.20
N ILE A 37 15.65 20.72 14.77
CA ILE A 37 15.71 19.50 15.57
C ILE A 37 17.19 19.20 15.85
N GLU A 38 17.50 18.97 17.12
CA GLU A 38 18.83 18.52 17.51
C GLU A 38 19.00 17.01 17.26
N PRO A 39 20.20 16.57 16.86
CA PRO A 39 20.55 15.15 16.74
C PRO A 39 20.19 14.32 17.96
N ASN A 40 19.78 13.07 17.74
CA ASN A 40 19.45 12.11 18.81
C ASN A 40 20.52 11.02 19.00
N THR A 41 21.52 10.98 18.11
CA THR A 41 22.56 9.95 18.05
C THR A 41 23.88 10.54 17.52
N ILE A 42 24.98 9.81 17.67
CA ILE A 42 26.31 10.13 17.13
C ILE A 42 26.86 8.91 16.38
N THR A 43 27.58 9.14 15.28
CA THR A 43 28.29 8.07 14.57
C THR A 43 29.50 7.57 15.37
N GLU A 44 30.10 6.46 14.94
CA GLU A 44 31.38 5.98 15.49
C GLU A 44 32.51 7.02 15.34
N THR A 45 32.44 7.86 14.31
CA THR A 45 33.39 8.97 14.06
C THR A 45 33.08 10.23 14.86
N GLY A 46 32.00 10.22 15.67
CA GLY A 46 31.59 11.34 16.52
C GLY A 46 30.73 12.39 15.83
N GLU A 47 30.24 12.13 14.61
CA GLU A 47 29.36 13.06 13.90
C GLU A 47 27.92 12.92 14.41
N PRO A 48 27.27 14.01 14.85
CA PRO A 48 25.92 13.93 15.38
C PRO A 48 24.88 13.82 14.25
N TYR A 49 23.87 12.99 14.43
CA TYR A 49 22.77 12.84 13.48
C TYR A 49 21.40 12.57 14.13
N LEU A 50 20.34 12.89 13.40
CA LEU A 50 18.98 12.45 13.69
C LEU A 50 18.75 11.08 13.04
N GLU A 51 18.57 10.05 13.86
CA GLU A 51 18.07 8.77 13.40
C GLU A 51 16.55 8.81 13.20
N ILE A 52 16.10 8.41 12.01
CA ILE A 52 14.69 8.16 11.67
C ILE A 52 14.51 6.66 11.51
N SER A 53 13.79 6.05 12.45
CA SER A 53 13.55 4.60 12.54
C SER A 53 12.06 4.29 12.81
N ASP A 54 11.69 3.01 12.89
CA ASP A 54 10.34 2.62 13.26
C ASP A 54 9.98 3.00 14.72
N GLU A 55 10.98 3.08 15.61
CA GLU A 55 10.84 3.51 17.00
C GLU A 55 10.87 5.03 17.17
N ARG A 56 11.53 5.72 16.22
CA ARG A 56 11.69 7.18 16.20
C ARG A 56 11.23 7.75 14.85
N PRO A 57 9.95 7.55 14.48
CA PRO A 57 9.46 7.98 13.19
C PRO A 57 9.43 9.50 13.10
N GLN A 58 9.51 10.01 11.87
CA GLN A 58 9.33 11.41 11.53
C GLN A 58 8.19 11.54 10.52
N SER A 59 7.54 12.71 10.48
CA SER A 59 6.36 12.88 9.62
C SER A 59 6.72 12.84 8.13
N ILE A 60 5.98 12.06 7.36
CA ILE A 60 6.23 11.88 5.92
C ILE A 60 5.85 13.11 5.08
N PHE A 61 5.14 14.07 5.67
CA PHE A 61 4.66 15.27 4.97
C PHE A 61 5.59 16.48 5.12
N ASN A 62 6.71 16.33 5.82
CA ASN A 62 7.68 17.39 6.02
C ASN A 62 8.77 17.40 4.94
N GLU A 63 9.48 18.52 4.87
CA GLU A 63 10.76 18.66 4.18
C GLU A 63 11.91 18.50 5.19
N TYR A 64 13.01 17.87 4.80
CA TYR A 64 14.11 17.53 5.70
C TYR A 64 15.47 18.01 5.17
N TYR A 65 16.07 18.97 5.87
CA TYR A 65 17.37 19.53 5.52
C TYR A 65 18.39 19.22 6.63
N ALA A 66 19.54 18.68 6.24
CA ALA A 66 20.60 18.33 7.16
C ALA A 66 21.81 19.25 6.99
N LYS A 67 22.47 19.57 8.10
CA LYS A 67 23.73 20.32 8.09
C LYS A 67 24.85 19.55 7.39
N THR A 68 24.97 18.25 7.65
CA THR A 68 26.10 17.45 7.17
C THR A 68 25.67 16.49 6.06
N PHE A 69 25.01 15.38 6.40
CA PHE A 69 24.63 14.34 5.44
C PHE A 69 23.14 13.99 5.52
N PHE A 70 22.61 13.43 4.45
CA PHE A 70 21.28 12.82 4.41
C PHE A 70 21.43 11.47 3.73
N THR A 71 21.24 10.37 4.47
CA THR A 71 21.48 9.02 3.95
C THR A 71 20.51 8.01 4.53
N THR A 72 20.43 6.84 3.90
CA THR A 72 19.59 5.72 4.33
C THR A 72 20.33 4.40 4.25
N GLN A 73 20.02 3.49 5.17
CA GLN A 73 20.50 2.10 5.17
C GLN A 73 19.57 1.16 4.39
N HIS A 74 18.40 1.64 3.97
CA HIS A 74 17.37 0.82 3.32
C HIS A 74 16.93 1.45 2.01
N THR A 75 16.56 0.60 1.06
CA THR A 75 15.68 1.05 -0.03
C THR A 75 14.32 1.35 0.58
N PHE A 76 13.75 2.52 0.30
CA PHE A 76 12.41 2.85 0.77
C PHE A 76 11.40 1.86 0.22
N ALA A 77 10.32 1.64 0.98
CA ALA A 77 9.26 0.74 0.58
C ALA A 77 8.71 1.16 -0.79
N TYR A 78 8.57 0.17 -1.68
CA TYR A 78 8.30 0.39 -3.10
C TYR A 78 7.07 1.25 -3.38
N PHE A 79 6.04 1.16 -2.53
CA PHE A 79 4.81 1.94 -2.65
C PHE A 79 4.98 3.45 -2.40
N PHE A 80 6.10 3.91 -1.82
CA PHE A 80 6.37 5.35 -1.69
C PHE A 80 6.87 6.01 -2.98
N GLN A 81 7.37 5.21 -3.93
CA GLN A 81 8.04 5.72 -5.14
C GLN A 81 7.17 5.60 -6.38
N LYS A 82 6.00 4.97 -6.26
CA LYS A 82 5.13 4.68 -7.39
C LYS A 82 4.07 5.72 -7.61
N ASP A 83 3.73 5.88 -8.89
CA ASP A 83 2.48 6.49 -9.29
C ASP A 83 1.40 5.42 -9.58
N PHE A 84 0.20 5.90 -9.92
CA PHE A 84 -0.93 5.03 -10.24
C PHE A 84 -0.69 4.19 -11.49
N ILE A 85 0.04 4.73 -12.49
CA ILE A 85 0.34 4.04 -13.75
C ILE A 85 1.27 2.86 -13.50
N GLY A 86 2.35 3.07 -12.75
CA GLY A 86 3.27 2.02 -12.31
C GLY A 86 2.51 0.93 -11.57
N SER A 87 1.71 1.29 -10.57
CA SER A 87 0.90 0.33 -9.80
C SER A 87 -0.01 -0.54 -10.69
N TYR A 88 -0.62 0.06 -11.71
CA TYR A 88 -1.44 -0.67 -12.70
C TYR A 88 -0.61 -1.58 -13.59
N ASN A 89 0.57 -1.12 -14.06
CA ASN A 89 1.46 -1.94 -14.88
C ASN A 89 1.97 -3.17 -14.13
N ASP A 90 2.32 -3.05 -12.84
CA ASP A 90 2.69 -4.23 -12.03
C ASP A 90 1.52 -5.19 -11.85
N PHE A 91 0.28 -4.69 -11.78
CA PHE A 91 -0.90 -5.56 -11.77
C PHE A 91 -1.02 -6.36 -13.06
N GLU A 92 -0.96 -5.70 -14.22
CA GLU A 92 -1.02 -6.38 -15.53
C GLU A 92 0.12 -7.39 -15.68
N GLN A 93 1.35 -7.02 -15.29
CA GLN A 93 2.50 -7.92 -15.33
C GLN A 93 2.25 -9.17 -14.47
N ARG A 94 1.74 -9.02 -13.24
CA ARG A 94 1.40 -10.17 -12.39
C ARG A 94 0.35 -11.06 -13.03
N ILE A 95 -0.66 -10.48 -13.69
CA ILE A 95 -1.68 -11.24 -14.42
C ILE A 95 -1.07 -12.03 -15.58
N ASP A 96 -0.19 -11.41 -16.37
CA ASP A 96 0.51 -12.06 -17.48
C ASP A 96 1.39 -13.23 -16.99
N GLU A 97 2.13 -13.02 -15.90
CA GLU A 97 2.93 -14.07 -15.25
C GLU A 97 2.04 -15.23 -14.78
N ILE A 98 0.90 -14.95 -14.15
CA ILE A 98 -0.05 -15.99 -13.72
C ILE A 98 -0.64 -16.73 -14.92
N GLN A 99 -1.01 -16.03 -16.00
CA GLN A 99 -1.49 -16.65 -17.23
C GLN A 99 -0.45 -17.59 -17.83
N SER A 100 0.84 -17.25 -17.78
CA SER A 100 1.91 -18.14 -18.24
C SER A 100 1.95 -19.46 -17.46
N VAL A 101 1.67 -19.42 -16.15
CA VAL A 101 1.62 -20.60 -15.27
C VAL A 101 0.38 -21.45 -15.53
N ILE A 102 -0.79 -20.84 -15.74
CA ILE A 102 -2.05 -21.55 -16.04
C ILE A 102 -1.91 -22.36 -17.34
N ASN A 103 -1.13 -21.87 -18.29
CA ASN A 103 -0.96 -22.45 -19.63
C ASN A 103 0.18 -23.47 -19.77
N ILE A 104 0.80 -23.90 -18.67
CA ILE A 104 1.83 -24.94 -18.68
C ILE A 104 1.26 -26.24 -19.27
N LYS A 105 1.91 -26.76 -20.32
CA LYS A 105 1.49 -27.98 -21.02
C LYS A 105 2.04 -29.24 -20.35
N GLY A 106 1.36 -30.37 -20.55
CA GLY A 106 1.83 -31.69 -20.12
C GLY A 106 1.56 -32.01 -18.65
N LEU A 107 0.74 -31.23 -17.97
CA LEU A 107 0.30 -31.51 -16.61
C LEU A 107 -0.82 -32.56 -16.60
N ASP A 108 -0.77 -33.47 -15.63
CA ASP A 108 -1.91 -34.33 -15.33
C ASP A 108 -3.02 -33.52 -14.64
N GLU A 109 -4.22 -34.10 -14.59
CA GLU A 109 -5.42 -33.45 -14.04
C GLU A 109 -5.24 -33.01 -12.58
N GLN A 110 -4.53 -33.81 -11.77
CA GLN A 110 -4.30 -33.50 -10.36
C GLN A 110 -3.41 -32.26 -10.22
N LYS A 111 -2.30 -32.20 -10.96
CA LYS A 111 -1.40 -31.04 -10.97
C LYS A 111 -2.09 -29.80 -11.52
N GLN A 112 -2.86 -29.94 -12.60
CA GLN A 112 -3.63 -28.82 -13.16
C GLN A 112 -4.62 -28.24 -12.13
N ASN A 113 -5.33 -29.10 -11.40
CA ASN A 113 -6.28 -28.65 -10.37
C ASN A 113 -5.57 -27.88 -9.23
N VAL A 114 -4.39 -28.34 -8.80
CA VAL A 114 -3.59 -27.61 -7.80
C VAL A 114 -3.16 -26.24 -8.33
N ILE A 115 -2.61 -26.19 -9.55
CA ILE A 115 -2.20 -24.93 -10.18
C ILE A 115 -3.39 -23.99 -10.31
N ASN A 116 -4.56 -24.50 -10.71
CA ASN A 116 -5.74 -23.67 -10.89
C ASN A 116 -6.19 -23.03 -9.58
N LYS A 117 -6.21 -23.80 -8.48
CA LYS A 117 -6.56 -23.26 -7.16
C LYS A 117 -5.58 -22.19 -6.67
N LEU A 118 -4.28 -22.42 -6.87
CA LEU A 118 -3.23 -21.46 -6.50
C LEU A 118 -3.31 -20.20 -7.37
N SER A 119 -3.51 -20.36 -8.67
CA SER A 119 -3.66 -19.25 -9.62
C SER A 119 -4.87 -18.39 -9.29
N TYR A 120 -5.99 -19.02 -8.91
CA TYR A 120 -7.19 -18.31 -8.48
C TYR A 120 -6.92 -17.38 -7.28
N ILE A 121 -6.21 -17.88 -6.27
CA ILE A 121 -5.81 -17.06 -5.11
C ILE A 121 -4.90 -15.92 -5.58
N ASN A 122 -3.90 -16.22 -6.41
CA ASN A 122 -2.92 -15.23 -6.89
C ASN A 122 -3.54 -14.11 -7.73
N ILE A 123 -4.54 -14.40 -8.56
CA ILE A 123 -5.25 -13.37 -9.35
C ILE A 123 -5.97 -12.40 -8.42
N ILE A 124 -6.71 -12.90 -7.42
CA ILE A 124 -7.38 -12.03 -6.44
C ILE A 124 -6.37 -11.27 -5.60
N THR A 125 -5.28 -11.90 -5.14
CA THR A 125 -4.21 -11.23 -4.39
C THR A 125 -3.54 -10.14 -5.22
N SER A 126 -3.41 -10.33 -6.54
CA SER A 126 -2.87 -9.31 -7.44
C SER A 126 -3.75 -8.06 -7.50
N LEU A 127 -5.07 -8.25 -7.56
CA LEU A 127 -6.02 -7.15 -7.44
C LEU A 127 -5.96 -6.51 -6.04
N ASP A 128 -5.94 -7.30 -4.97
CA ASP A 128 -5.85 -6.82 -3.58
C ASP A 128 -4.61 -5.92 -3.38
N THR A 129 -3.48 -6.35 -3.93
CA THR A 129 -2.21 -5.61 -3.91
C THR A 129 -2.32 -4.31 -4.69
N PHE A 130 -2.92 -4.35 -5.89
CA PHE A 130 -3.15 -3.13 -6.68
C PHE A 130 -4.02 -2.11 -5.93
N ILE A 131 -5.10 -2.56 -5.28
CA ILE A 131 -5.94 -1.68 -4.46
C ILE A 131 -5.15 -1.10 -3.27
N CYS A 132 -4.32 -1.90 -2.62
CA CYS A 132 -3.44 -1.42 -1.54
C CYS A 132 -2.47 -0.34 -2.06
N ASP A 133 -1.79 -0.61 -3.18
CA ASP A 133 -0.79 0.28 -3.78
C ASP A 133 -1.40 1.64 -4.15
N ILE A 134 -2.58 1.67 -4.78
CA ILE A 134 -3.22 2.95 -5.14
C ILE A 134 -3.68 3.72 -3.91
N ILE A 135 -4.15 3.05 -2.85
CA ILE A 135 -4.55 3.72 -1.60
C ILE A 135 -3.32 4.35 -0.96
N LEU A 136 -2.23 3.59 -0.81
CA LEU A 136 -0.96 4.09 -0.29
C LEU A 136 -0.49 5.29 -1.10
N THR A 137 -0.45 5.16 -2.42
CA THR A 137 -0.04 6.23 -3.34
C THR A 137 -0.88 7.50 -3.13
N LYS A 138 -2.21 7.40 -2.97
CA LYS A 138 -3.06 8.58 -2.77
C LYS A 138 -2.89 9.21 -1.39
N ILE A 139 -2.81 8.42 -0.34
CA ILE A 139 -2.76 8.99 1.02
C ILE A 139 -1.42 9.65 1.32
N ILE A 140 -0.31 9.19 0.72
CA ILE A 140 1.02 9.78 0.96
C ILE A 140 1.27 11.07 0.16
N GLN A 141 0.44 11.39 -0.84
CA GLN A 141 0.60 12.60 -1.66
C GLN A 141 0.44 13.88 -0.83
N ASP A 142 -0.55 13.89 0.06
CA ASP A 142 -0.88 15.07 0.84
C ASP A 142 -1.64 14.73 2.13
N GLU A 143 -1.56 15.64 3.10
CA GLU A 143 -2.18 15.47 4.41
C GLU A 143 -3.70 15.42 4.34
N GLU A 144 -4.35 16.07 3.37
CA GLU A 144 -5.81 16.09 3.25
C GLU A 144 -6.29 14.69 2.85
N SER A 145 -5.71 14.10 1.80
CA SER A 145 -5.97 12.72 1.37
C SER A 145 -5.72 11.72 2.50
N PHE A 146 -4.63 11.89 3.26
CA PHE A 146 -4.32 11.06 4.42
C PHE A 146 -5.39 11.14 5.51
N ASN A 147 -5.79 12.36 5.88
CA ASN A 147 -6.82 12.59 6.89
C ASN A 147 -8.19 12.08 6.44
N ASN A 148 -8.54 12.29 5.16
CA ASN A 148 -9.78 11.79 4.58
C ASN A 148 -9.84 10.25 4.65
N PHE A 149 -8.75 9.56 4.32
CA PHE A 149 -8.67 8.12 4.50
C PHE A 149 -8.84 7.72 5.95
N PHE A 150 -8.05 8.28 6.86
CA PHE A 150 -8.14 7.97 8.29
C PHE A 150 -9.56 8.15 8.85
N ASN A 151 -10.24 9.23 8.47
CA ASN A 151 -11.60 9.51 8.89
C ASN A 151 -12.61 8.49 8.34
N SER A 152 -12.39 7.98 7.12
CA SER A 152 -13.23 6.96 6.47
C SER A 152 -13.12 5.56 7.11
N ILE A 153 -12.06 5.29 7.88
CA ILE A 153 -11.87 4.00 8.54
C ILE A 153 -13.08 3.72 9.47
N PRO A 154 -13.74 2.56 9.40
CA PRO A 154 -14.83 2.25 10.33
C PRO A 154 -14.38 2.20 11.80
N PRO A 155 -15.27 2.50 12.77
CA PRO A 155 -14.96 2.38 14.19
C PRO A 155 -14.45 0.97 14.53
N CYS A 156 -13.23 0.89 15.07
CA CYS A 156 -12.61 -0.34 15.51
C CYS A 156 -11.44 -0.04 16.45
N LYS A 157 -10.99 -1.04 17.22
CA LYS A 157 -9.87 -0.90 18.17
C LYS A 157 -8.62 -0.24 17.55
N LYS A 158 -8.26 -0.62 16.32
CA LYS A 158 -7.11 -0.02 15.60
C LYS A 158 -7.31 1.47 15.32
N LYS A 159 -8.54 1.89 14.96
CA LYS A 159 -8.88 3.30 14.76
C LYS A 159 -8.76 4.07 16.07
N ASP A 160 -9.24 3.50 17.18
CA ASP A 160 -9.14 4.14 18.50
C ASP A 160 -7.68 4.35 18.92
N GLU A 161 -6.82 3.36 18.71
CA GLU A 161 -5.37 3.46 18.94
C GLU A 161 -4.73 4.59 18.11
N MET A 162 -5.08 4.67 16.82
CA MET A 162 -4.60 5.74 15.92
C MET A 162 -5.13 7.13 16.30
N THR A 163 -6.40 7.24 16.69
CA THR A 163 -7.00 8.50 17.17
C THR A 163 -6.24 9.02 18.39
N LYS A 164 -5.92 8.15 19.35
CA LYS A 164 -5.16 8.52 20.54
C LYS A 164 -3.78 9.09 20.20
N LEU A 165 -3.04 8.46 19.28
CA LEU A 165 -1.74 8.97 18.84
C LEU A 165 -1.85 10.38 18.25
N LYS A 166 -2.91 10.63 17.49
CA LYS A 166 -3.18 11.95 16.91
C LYS A 166 -3.53 12.99 17.99
N GLU A 167 -4.34 12.62 18.98
CA GLU A 167 -4.72 13.48 20.12
C GLU A 167 -3.53 13.81 21.02
N ASP A 168 -2.61 12.85 21.21
CA ASP A 168 -1.36 13.01 21.97
C ASP A 168 -0.29 13.80 21.16
N ASN A 169 -0.63 14.32 19.98
CA ASN A 169 0.26 15.04 19.06
C ASN A 169 1.49 14.23 18.60
N LEU A 170 1.37 12.90 18.58
CA LEU A 170 2.39 11.94 18.11
C LEU A 170 2.21 11.68 16.61
N VAL A 171 2.26 12.75 15.81
CA VAL A 171 1.88 12.76 14.38
C VAL A 171 2.63 11.71 13.56
N ALA A 172 3.95 11.59 13.72
CA ALA A 172 4.74 10.63 12.96
C ALA A 172 4.38 9.15 13.26
N GLN A 173 4.11 8.84 14.53
CA GLN A 173 3.67 7.50 14.93
C GLN A 173 2.25 7.20 14.44
N TRP A 174 1.38 8.20 14.48
CA TRP A 174 0.04 8.11 13.90
C TRP A 174 0.11 7.81 12.40
N GLU A 175 0.95 8.54 11.64
CA GLU A 175 1.12 8.33 10.21
C GLU A 175 1.60 6.91 9.88
N GLN A 176 2.64 6.44 10.57
CA GLN A 176 3.17 5.08 10.40
C GLN A 176 2.09 4.02 10.69
N LYS A 177 1.26 4.22 11.72
CA LYS A 177 0.17 3.30 12.08
C LYS A 177 -0.94 3.27 11.03
N VAL A 178 -1.27 4.40 10.41
CA VAL A 178 -2.24 4.43 9.31
C VAL A 178 -1.69 3.71 8.07
N ILE A 179 -0.41 3.89 7.74
CA ILE A 179 0.24 3.14 6.65
C ILE A 179 0.24 1.63 6.94
N GLU A 180 0.61 1.24 8.16
CA GLU A 180 0.57 -0.16 8.62
C GLU A 180 -0.86 -0.73 8.54
N TYR A 181 -1.88 0.06 8.88
CA TYR A 181 -3.28 -0.33 8.76
C TYR A 181 -3.65 -0.64 7.31
N VAL A 182 -3.26 0.21 6.36
CA VAL A 182 -3.51 0.01 4.92
C VAL A 182 -2.86 -1.29 4.44
N MET A 183 -1.57 -1.48 4.74
CA MET A 183 -0.81 -2.66 4.34
C MET A 183 -1.37 -3.98 4.90
N ARG A 184 -1.98 -3.94 6.09
CA ARG A 184 -2.55 -5.13 6.76
C ARG A 184 -4.03 -5.36 6.44
N THR A 185 -4.67 -4.46 5.70
CA THR A 185 -6.07 -4.58 5.34
C THR A 185 -6.19 -5.44 4.08
N SER A 186 -7.07 -6.45 4.11
CA SER A 186 -7.49 -7.12 2.88
C SER A 186 -8.65 -6.36 2.25
N TYR A 187 -8.52 -6.04 0.98
CA TYR A 187 -9.49 -5.32 0.17
C TYR A 187 -10.36 -6.26 -0.65
N SER A 188 -10.37 -7.56 -0.34
CA SER A 188 -11.10 -8.61 -1.04
C SER A 188 -12.62 -8.58 -0.77
N ASN A 189 -13.22 -7.39 -0.92
CA ASN A 189 -14.65 -7.11 -0.81
C ASN A 189 -15.01 -5.97 -1.77
N ILE A 190 -15.88 -6.24 -2.74
CA ILE A 190 -16.23 -5.26 -3.78
C ILE A 190 -16.95 -4.02 -3.23
N GLY A 191 -17.71 -4.16 -2.14
CA GLY A 191 -18.34 -3.02 -1.46
C GLY A 191 -17.29 -2.11 -0.85
N THR A 192 -16.37 -2.69 -0.08
CA THR A 192 -15.24 -1.95 0.52
C THR A 192 -14.39 -1.25 -0.53
N ILE A 193 -14.05 -1.92 -1.64
CA ILE A 193 -13.31 -1.29 -2.75
C ILE A 193 -14.08 -0.08 -3.30
N LYS A 194 -15.39 -0.22 -3.57
CA LYS A 194 -16.22 0.88 -4.09
C LYS A 194 -16.28 2.06 -3.13
N ASP A 195 -16.45 1.80 -1.85
CA ASP A 195 -16.55 2.84 -0.82
C ASP A 195 -15.23 3.62 -0.73
N ILE A 196 -14.09 2.92 -0.69
CA ILE A 196 -12.77 3.56 -0.65
C ILE A 196 -12.52 4.40 -1.90
N LEU A 197 -12.81 3.87 -3.09
CA LEU A 197 -12.61 4.60 -4.35
C LEU A 197 -13.49 5.86 -4.43
N LYS A 198 -14.71 5.78 -3.90
CA LYS A 198 -15.61 6.92 -3.83
C LYS A 198 -15.10 7.96 -2.85
N GLU A 199 -14.59 7.56 -1.69
CA GLU A 199 -14.13 8.51 -0.67
C GLU A 199 -12.80 9.17 -1.05
N LEU A 200 -11.81 8.39 -1.49
CA LEU A 200 -10.46 8.89 -1.77
C LEU A 200 -10.30 9.52 -3.15
N PHE A 201 -10.91 8.92 -4.16
CA PHE A 201 -10.70 9.33 -5.56
C PHE A 201 -11.92 10.01 -6.17
N LYS A 202 -13.05 10.04 -5.45
CA LYS A 202 -14.36 10.47 -5.98
C LYS A 202 -14.74 9.69 -7.25
N VAL A 203 -14.30 8.44 -7.34
CA VAL A 203 -14.51 7.54 -8.47
C VAL A 203 -15.55 6.48 -8.10
N SER A 204 -16.44 6.18 -9.04
CA SER A 204 -17.36 5.04 -8.94
C SER A 204 -16.99 3.97 -9.96
N ILE A 205 -16.96 2.71 -9.53
CA ILE A 205 -16.73 1.54 -10.39
C ILE A 205 -17.93 0.59 -10.36
N ILE A 206 -18.06 -0.23 -11.39
CA ILE A 206 -19.09 -1.26 -11.50
C ILE A 206 -18.46 -2.65 -11.57
N ASP A 207 -19.13 -3.62 -10.98
CA ASP A 207 -18.82 -5.04 -11.17
C ASP A 207 -19.54 -5.47 -12.45
N THR A 208 -18.86 -5.36 -13.59
CA THR A 208 -19.45 -5.47 -14.94
C THR A 208 -20.24 -6.77 -15.12
N ASN A 209 -19.71 -7.88 -14.63
CA ASN A 209 -20.33 -9.20 -14.74
C ASN A 209 -21.05 -9.64 -13.45
N GLY A 210 -20.97 -8.86 -12.37
CA GLY A 210 -21.67 -9.13 -11.11
C GLY A 210 -21.09 -10.27 -10.28
N ASN A 211 -19.89 -10.75 -10.61
CA ASN A 211 -19.31 -11.97 -10.04
C ASN A 211 -18.24 -11.73 -8.97
N MET A 212 -17.77 -10.48 -8.77
CA MET A 212 -16.65 -10.20 -7.86
C MET A 212 -16.94 -10.67 -6.42
N LYS A 213 -18.18 -10.53 -5.97
CA LYS A 213 -18.60 -11.06 -4.65
C LYS A 213 -18.37 -12.57 -4.53
N ASN A 214 -18.71 -13.32 -5.57
CA ASN A 214 -18.49 -14.78 -5.60
C ASN A 214 -17.00 -15.09 -5.68
N HIS A 215 -16.25 -14.30 -6.45
CA HIS A 215 -14.81 -14.49 -6.57
C HIS A 215 -14.07 -14.34 -5.24
N PHE A 216 -14.37 -13.28 -4.49
CA PHE A 216 -13.83 -13.08 -3.14
C PHE A 216 -14.24 -14.20 -2.17
N TYR A 217 -15.49 -14.67 -2.25
CA TYR A 217 -15.94 -15.80 -1.45
C TYR A 217 -15.13 -17.08 -1.74
N TYR A 218 -14.89 -17.39 -3.02
CA TYR A 218 -14.11 -18.57 -3.42
C TYR A 218 -12.65 -18.45 -2.98
N ARG A 219 -12.03 -17.28 -3.15
CA ARG A 219 -10.67 -17.03 -2.66
C ARG A 219 -10.56 -17.28 -1.15
N ASN A 220 -11.53 -16.83 -0.36
CA ASN A 220 -11.53 -17.07 1.09
C ASN A 220 -11.65 -18.56 1.44
N LEU A 221 -12.48 -19.32 0.72
CA LEU A 221 -12.56 -20.77 0.91
C LEU A 221 -11.26 -21.48 0.48
N LEU A 222 -10.67 -21.08 -0.64
CA LEU A 222 -9.40 -21.64 -1.12
C LEU A 222 -8.27 -21.38 -0.12
N ALA A 223 -8.10 -20.14 0.34
CA ALA A 223 -7.03 -19.75 1.24
C ALA A 223 -7.14 -20.35 2.65
N HIS A 224 -8.36 -20.39 3.24
CA HIS A 224 -8.53 -20.81 4.65
C HIS A 224 -9.01 -22.24 4.83
N ARG A 225 -9.56 -22.87 3.80
CA ARG A 225 -10.19 -24.20 3.88
C ARG A 225 -9.79 -25.13 2.74
N ASN A 226 -8.75 -24.78 1.97
CA ASN A 226 -8.31 -25.51 0.78
C ASN A 226 -9.46 -25.78 -0.22
N GLY A 227 -10.43 -24.87 -0.28
CA GLY A 227 -11.61 -24.96 -1.14
C GLY A 227 -12.76 -25.79 -0.58
N ARG A 228 -12.68 -26.30 0.67
CA ARG A 228 -13.75 -27.10 1.27
C ARG A 228 -14.98 -26.26 1.60
N LYS A 229 -16.12 -26.66 1.05
CA LYS A 229 -17.46 -26.10 1.27
C LYS A 229 -18.09 -26.64 2.56
N LYS A 230 -19.22 -26.05 2.98
CA LYS A 230 -19.96 -26.48 4.19
C LYS A 230 -20.53 -27.90 4.07
N ASP A 231 -20.86 -28.32 2.86
CA ASP A 231 -21.39 -29.65 2.54
C ASP A 231 -20.32 -30.76 2.50
N GLY A 232 -19.05 -30.42 2.77
CA GLY A 232 -17.91 -31.34 2.68
C GLY A 232 -17.31 -31.50 1.29
N GLY A 233 -17.99 -30.99 0.24
CA GLY A 233 -17.45 -30.94 -1.12
C GLY A 233 -16.34 -29.91 -1.26
N TYR A 234 -15.64 -29.94 -2.40
CA TYR A 234 -14.60 -28.97 -2.73
C TYR A 234 -15.02 -28.08 -3.89
N ILE A 235 -14.53 -26.85 -3.90
CA ILE A 235 -14.56 -26.01 -5.09
C ILE A 235 -13.65 -26.66 -6.14
N ASN A 236 -14.20 -26.84 -7.33
CA ASN A 236 -13.44 -27.19 -8.52
C ASN A 236 -13.13 -25.89 -9.26
N ILE A 237 -11.88 -25.68 -9.67
CA ILE A 237 -11.47 -24.51 -10.45
C ILE A 237 -10.96 -24.99 -11.82
N THR A 238 -11.69 -24.60 -12.84
CA THR A 238 -11.39 -24.86 -14.25
C THR A 238 -10.64 -23.69 -14.88
N ASN A 239 -9.98 -23.92 -16.02
CA ASN A 239 -9.30 -22.83 -16.76
C ASN A 239 -10.30 -21.74 -17.19
N LYS A 240 -11.54 -22.12 -17.52
CA LYS A 240 -12.61 -21.18 -17.84
C LYS A 240 -12.99 -20.28 -16.66
N GLU A 241 -13.00 -20.82 -15.45
CA GLU A 241 -13.25 -20.02 -14.24
C GLU A 241 -12.09 -19.04 -13.97
N LEU A 242 -10.85 -19.43 -14.29
CA LEU A 242 -9.69 -18.54 -14.21
C LEU A 242 -9.75 -17.44 -15.26
N GLU A 243 -10.10 -17.75 -16.51
CA GLU A 243 -10.29 -16.77 -17.58
C GLU A 243 -11.36 -15.74 -17.19
N SER A 244 -12.51 -16.20 -16.68
CA SER A 244 -13.56 -15.31 -16.19
C SER A 244 -13.07 -14.41 -15.05
N LEU A 245 -12.33 -14.98 -14.09
CA LEU A 245 -11.78 -14.22 -12.97
C LEU A 245 -10.78 -13.16 -13.44
N ILE A 246 -9.90 -13.49 -14.40
CA ILE A 246 -8.95 -12.53 -14.97
C ILE A 246 -9.69 -11.38 -15.65
N ILE A 247 -10.70 -11.68 -16.48
CA ILE A 247 -11.51 -10.66 -17.15
C ILE A 247 -12.17 -9.73 -16.13
N ASP A 248 -12.76 -10.28 -15.06
CA ASP A 248 -13.45 -9.49 -14.03
C ASP A 248 -12.47 -8.60 -13.25
N THR A 249 -11.32 -9.14 -12.84
CA THR A 249 -10.30 -8.38 -12.12
C THR A 249 -9.64 -7.29 -12.98
N GLN A 250 -9.31 -7.59 -14.24
CA GLN A 250 -8.80 -6.60 -15.20
C GLN A 250 -9.82 -5.51 -15.50
N SER A 251 -11.11 -5.85 -15.62
CA SER A 251 -12.18 -4.86 -15.79
C SER A 251 -12.22 -3.85 -14.64
N ILE A 252 -12.10 -4.33 -13.40
CA ILE A 252 -12.04 -3.46 -12.21
C ILE A 252 -10.78 -2.59 -12.24
N ALA A 253 -9.60 -3.19 -12.43
CA ALA A 253 -8.33 -2.46 -12.45
C ALA A 253 -8.30 -1.38 -13.54
N LYS A 254 -8.78 -1.71 -14.74
CA LYS A 254 -8.88 -0.77 -15.86
C LYS A 254 -9.87 0.36 -15.59
N GLN A 255 -11.02 0.08 -14.97
CA GLN A 255 -11.96 1.14 -14.57
C GLN A 255 -11.33 2.10 -13.57
N ILE A 256 -10.53 1.60 -12.64
CA ILE A 256 -9.80 2.42 -11.66
C ILE A 256 -8.78 3.28 -12.40
N GLN A 257 -7.89 2.65 -13.18
CA GLN A 257 -6.82 3.33 -13.90
C GLN A 257 -7.33 4.43 -14.85
N THR A 258 -8.45 4.20 -15.54
CA THR A 258 -9.03 5.18 -16.47
C THR A 258 -9.73 6.35 -15.79
N LYS A 259 -10.16 6.18 -14.54
CA LYS A 259 -10.94 7.18 -13.80
C LYS A 259 -10.10 7.96 -12.79
N ILE A 260 -9.04 7.36 -12.26
CA ILE A 260 -8.03 8.08 -11.48
C ILE A 260 -7.23 8.93 -12.48
N LYS A 261 -7.43 10.24 -12.44
CA LYS A 261 -6.58 11.17 -13.19
C LYS A 261 -5.27 11.35 -12.41
N PRO A 262 -4.11 11.43 -13.08
CA PRO A 262 -2.98 12.11 -12.49
C PRO A 262 -3.42 13.56 -12.24
N GLU A 263 -3.48 13.97 -10.99
CA GLU A 263 -3.62 15.38 -10.64
C GLU A 263 -2.32 16.07 -11.11
N HIS A 264 -2.46 17.02 -12.03
CA HIS A 264 -1.36 17.87 -12.53
C HIS A 264 -1.05 18.99 -11.54
#